data_AF-A0A7J7NDD2-F1
#
_entry.id   AF-A0A7J7NDD2-F1
#
_cell.length_a   1.000
_cell.length_b   1.000
_cell.length_c   1.000
_cell.angle_alpha   90.00
_cell.angle_beta   90.00
_cell.angle_gamma   90.00
#
_symmetry.space_group_name_H-M   'P 1'
#
loop_
_entity.id
_entity.type
_entity.pdbx_description
1 polymer ?
#
loop_
_entity_poly.entity_id
_entity_poly.type
_entity_poly.pdbx_seq_one_letter_code
_entity_poly.pdbx_strand_id
1 'polypeptide(L)'
;MSKEDMLVDACEAEVFNADYLKFYYGKLFPHAEIFKWMSYGNDGKHAACDRSYFGRREFAYTIDDAFVRYQSFNSVAELEKSIKDKCPLKIDIGPVYSIDPAKRKAYAANSFTPVERELAFDIITMMYDIAVQELVCLDCWPLMTIAIKVIDTALRDDFGFNHILWVYSGRRGVHCWVCDGRARRKSICDYFRVYRGNENSNKKVSLTGPAFHPFLVLDTYAAIAAELRSKWEDNRRSSTSEDVNVVRWKQLKSLLQSAKHKGQGIRRSVEEIVFSYTYPRLDMEVSKHINHLLKAPFCVHPKTGRVCVPIDPDHCEEFDPTAVPTLYTVSLLLTPRSH
;
A
#
# COMPACT_ATOMS: atom_id res chain seq x y z
N MET A 1 35.12 -19.67 3.71
CA MET A 1 34.60 -18.86 2.59
C MET A 1 35.17 -17.47 2.74
N SER A 2 35.74 -16.92 1.67
CA SER A 2 36.27 -15.55 1.71
C SER A 2 35.12 -14.53 1.73
N LYS A 3 35.38 -13.31 2.20
CA LYS A 3 34.40 -12.21 2.14
C LYS A 3 33.99 -11.87 0.70
N GLU A 4 34.86 -12.13 -0.27
CA GLU A 4 34.60 -11.94 -1.69
C GLU A 4 33.65 -13.02 -2.23
N ASP A 5 33.79 -14.28 -1.81
CA ASP A 5 32.82 -15.34 -2.16
C ASP A 5 31.42 -15.06 -1.59
N MET A 6 31.32 -14.43 -0.41
CA MET A 6 30.04 -14.01 0.18
C MET A 6 29.40 -12.81 -0.53
N LEU A 7 30.20 -11.98 -1.19
CA LEU A 7 29.74 -10.80 -1.94
C LEU A 7 29.30 -11.16 -3.36
N VAL A 8 29.91 -12.18 -3.97
CA VAL A 8 29.51 -12.69 -5.29
C VAL A 8 28.18 -13.45 -5.19
N ASP A 9 27.96 -14.23 -4.14
CA ASP A 9 26.71 -14.98 -3.90
C ASP A 9 25.51 -14.06 -3.57
N ALA A 10 25.77 -12.91 -2.93
CA ALA A 10 24.74 -11.90 -2.65
C ALA A 10 24.19 -11.21 -3.92
N CYS A 11 24.96 -11.18 -5.01
CA CYS A 11 24.56 -10.58 -6.28
C CYS A 11 23.71 -11.54 -7.16
N GLU A 12 23.86 -12.86 -6.97
CA GLU A 12 23.05 -13.88 -7.65
C GLU A 12 21.76 -14.25 -6.88
N ALA A 13 21.69 -13.94 -5.57
CA ALA A 13 20.54 -14.23 -4.70
C ALA A 13 19.26 -13.40 -4.96
N GLU A 14 19.30 -12.42 -5.87
CA GLU A 14 18.16 -11.55 -6.21
C GLU A 14 17.36 -12.00 -7.45
N VAL A 15 17.79 -13.07 -8.13
CA VAL A 15 17.10 -13.56 -9.33
C VAL A 15 15.91 -14.44 -8.93
N PHE A 16 14.72 -14.07 -9.38
CA PHE A 16 13.51 -14.88 -9.21
C PHE A 16 13.72 -16.31 -9.74
N ASN A 17 13.45 -17.29 -8.90
CA ASN A 17 13.59 -18.71 -9.24
C ASN A 17 12.23 -19.42 -9.16
N ALA A 18 11.80 -19.97 -10.30
CA ALA A 18 10.51 -20.64 -10.44
C ALA A 18 10.40 -21.92 -9.60
N ASP A 19 11.51 -22.64 -9.37
CA ASP A 19 11.54 -23.84 -8.53
C ASP A 19 11.32 -23.48 -7.05
N TYR A 20 11.90 -22.38 -6.59
CA TYR A 20 11.63 -21.86 -5.24
C TYR A 20 10.18 -21.42 -5.08
N LEU A 21 9.58 -20.81 -6.11
CA LEU A 21 8.17 -20.45 -6.08
C LEU A 21 7.27 -21.70 -6.00
N LYS A 22 7.57 -22.73 -6.80
CA LYS A 22 6.85 -24.01 -6.77
C LYS A 22 6.94 -24.67 -5.39
N PHE A 23 8.11 -24.64 -4.78
CA PHE A 23 8.30 -25.14 -3.42
C PHE A 23 7.51 -24.32 -2.40
N TYR A 24 7.55 -22.99 -2.49
CA TYR A 24 6.82 -22.07 -1.61
C TYR A 24 5.30 -22.33 -1.65
N TYR A 25 4.71 -22.42 -2.84
CA TYR A 25 3.32 -22.83 -3.00
C TYR A 25 3.07 -24.29 -2.59
N GLY A 26 4.07 -25.16 -2.66
CA GLY A 26 3.97 -26.55 -2.22
C GLY A 26 3.84 -26.70 -0.71
N LYS A 27 4.52 -25.84 0.06
CA LYS A 27 4.84 -26.09 1.48
C LYS A 27 4.51 -24.95 2.45
N LEU A 28 4.49 -23.71 1.99
CA LEU A 28 4.50 -22.53 2.88
C LEU A 28 3.40 -21.53 2.64
N PHE A 29 2.94 -21.37 1.40
CA PHE A 29 1.83 -20.45 1.14
C PHE A 29 0.60 -20.88 1.96
N PRO A 30 -0.03 -19.95 2.70
CA PRO A 30 -1.04 -20.29 3.70
C PRO A 30 -2.43 -20.47 3.06
N HIS A 31 -2.60 -21.56 2.30
CA HIS A 31 -3.82 -21.84 1.53
C HIS A 31 -5.07 -21.90 2.40
N ALA A 32 -4.98 -22.57 3.56
CA ALA A 32 -6.09 -22.75 4.47
C ALA A 32 -6.52 -21.43 5.11
N GLU A 33 -5.56 -20.57 5.46
CA GLU A 33 -5.78 -19.26 6.07
C GLU A 33 -6.38 -18.28 5.06
N ILE A 34 -5.86 -18.26 3.82
CA ILE A 34 -6.44 -17.44 2.74
C ILE A 34 -7.88 -17.86 2.47
N PHE A 35 -8.15 -19.17 2.37
CA PHE A 35 -9.52 -19.67 2.20
C PHE A 35 -10.42 -19.29 3.39
N LYS A 36 -9.94 -19.47 4.62
CA LYS A 36 -10.68 -19.12 5.84
C LYS A 36 -11.02 -17.62 5.87
N TRP A 37 -10.04 -16.76 5.59
CA TRP A 37 -10.22 -15.31 5.55
C TRP A 37 -11.26 -14.91 4.48
N MET A 38 -11.09 -15.39 3.25
CA MET A 38 -11.96 -15.06 2.12
C MET A 38 -13.36 -15.66 2.21
N SER A 39 -13.58 -16.64 3.09
CA SER A 39 -14.89 -17.25 3.33
C SER A 39 -15.76 -16.45 4.31
N TYR A 40 -15.18 -15.66 5.21
CA TYR A 40 -15.93 -14.90 6.24
C TYR A 40 -16.95 -15.75 7.03
N GLY A 41 -16.56 -16.97 7.42
CA GLY A 41 -17.43 -17.93 8.10
C GLY A 41 -18.29 -18.78 7.17
N ASN A 42 -18.33 -18.49 5.87
CA ASN A 42 -19.07 -19.28 4.88
C ASN A 42 -18.30 -20.51 4.37
N ASP A 43 -17.54 -21.16 5.24
CA ASP A 43 -16.65 -22.29 4.92
C ASP A 43 -17.31 -23.67 5.06
N GLY A 44 -18.64 -23.71 5.21
CA GLY A 44 -19.40 -24.96 5.32
C GLY A 44 -19.55 -25.51 6.74
N LYS A 45 -18.93 -24.89 7.75
CA LYS A 45 -18.86 -25.43 9.12
C LYS A 45 -20.09 -25.19 9.99
N HIS A 46 -20.99 -24.26 9.62
CA HIS A 46 -22.20 -23.98 10.38
C HIS A 46 -23.45 -23.98 9.49
N ALA A 47 -24.63 -24.27 10.05
CA ALA A 47 -25.86 -24.45 9.28
C ALA A 47 -26.28 -23.21 8.46
N ALA A 48 -26.05 -22.01 9.00
CA ALA A 48 -26.40 -20.74 8.34
C ALA A 48 -25.41 -20.27 7.25
N CYS A 49 -24.40 -21.06 6.88
CA CYS A 49 -23.40 -20.63 5.91
C CYS A 49 -23.95 -20.59 4.47
N ASP A 50 -23.59 -19.55 3.73
CA ASP A 50 -23.73 -19.58 2.27
C ASP A 50 -22.57 -20.37 1.67
N ARG A 51 -22.77 -21.67 1.46
CA ARG A 51 -21.75 -22.57 0.90
C ARG A 51 -21.20 -22.13 -0.46
N SER A 52 -21.93 -21.27 -1.18
CA SER A 52 -21.50 -20.78 -2.48
C SER A 52 -20.71 -19.46 -2.41
N TYR A 53 -20.59 -18.83 -1.23
CA TYR A 53 -19.94 -17.54 -1.05
C TYR A 53 -18.50 -17.52 -1.58
N PHE A 54 -17.66 -18.48 -1.18
CA PHE A 54 -16.27 -18.56 -1.64
C PHE A 54 -16.17 -18.89 -3.14
N GLY A 55 -17.06 -19.73 -3.66
CA GLY A 55 -17.16 -20.05 -5.10
C GLY A 55 -17.52 -18.87 -5.98
N ARG A 56 -18.01 -17.76 -5.41
CA ARG A 56 -18.27 -16.52 -6.13
C ARG A 56 -17.14 -15.49 -6.02
N ARG A 57 -16.07 -15.77 -5.28
CA ARG A 57 -14.88 -14.91 -5.19
C ARG A 57 -14.04 -15.04 -6.44
N GLU A 58 -13.69 -13.91 -7.06
CA GLU A 58 -12.71 -13.88 -8.13
C GLU A 58 -11.28 -13.88 -7.58
N PHE A 59 -10.47 -14.75 -8.18
CA PHE A 59 -9.01 -14.67 -8.18
C PHE A 59 -8.54 -14.42 -9.62
N ALA A 60 -7.42 -13.74 -9.76
CA ALA A 60 -6.69 -13.64 -11.01
C ALA A 60 -5.23 -14.06 -10.82
N TYR A 61 -4.68 -14.67 -11.86
CA TYR A 61 -3.29 -15.12 -11.89
C TYR A 61 -2.53 -14.40 -12.99
N THR A 62 -1.34 -13.92 -12.67
CA THR A 62 -0.31 -13.64 -13.68
C THR A 62 0.52 -14.91 -13.84
N ILE A 63 0.48 -15.51 -15.02
CA ILE A 63 1.26 -16.70 -15.40
C ILE A 63 2.07 -16.28 -16.61
N ASP A 64 3.39 -16.24 -16.47
CA ASP A 64 4.28 -15.61 -17.45
C ASP A 64 3.78 -14.19 -17.79
N ASP A 65 3.48 -13.92 -19.05
CA ASP A 65 2.94 -12.64 -19.52
C ASP A 65 1.40 -12.59 -19.56
N ALA A 66 0.71 -13.67 -19.22
CA ALA A 66 -0.74 -13.77 -19.30
C ALA A 66 -1.42 -13.37 -17.97
N PHE A 67 -2.33 -12.41 -18.04
CA PHE A 67 -3.21 -12.06 -16.92
C PHE A 67 -4.56 -12.78 -17.03
N VAL A 68 -4.72 -13.86 -16.27
CA VAL A 68 -5.87 -14.77 -16.32
C VAL A 68 -6.86 -14.44 -15.20
N ARG A 69 -7.94 -13.76 -15.55
CA ARG A 69 -9.02 -13.36 -14.63
C ARG A 69 -10.09 -14.43 -14.41
N TYR A 70 -10.99 -14.14 -13.47
CA TYR A 70 -12.21 -14.90 -13.22
C TYR A 70 -11.96 -16.37 -12.88
N GLN A 71 -10.88 -16.64 -12.14
CA GLN A 71 -10.70 -17.91 -11.46
C GLN A 71 -11.56 -17.90 -10.19
N SER A 72 -12.13 -19.05 -9.85
CA SER A 72 -12.94 -19.26 -8.66
C SER A 72 -12.81 -20.71 -8.21
N PHE A 73 -13.01 -20.97 -6.93
CA PHE A 73 -12.77 -22.26 -6.29
C PHE A 73 -13.85 -22.52 -5.25
N ASN A 74 -14.24 -23.77 -5.01
CA ASN A 74 -15.28 -24.12 -4.04
C ASN A 74 -14.72 -24.71 -2.73
N SER A 75 -13.42 -25.01 -2.69
CA SER A 75 -12.77 -25.60 -1.51
C SER A 75 -11.30 -25.20 -1.40
N VAL A 76 -10.73 -25.38 -0.19
CA VAL A 76 -9.28 -25.21 0.05
C VAL A 76 -8.48 -26.11 -0.90
N ALA A 77 -8.92 -27.35 -1.10
CA ALA A 77 -8.24 -28.32 -1.95
C ALA A 77 -8.22 -27.88 -3.43
N GLU A 78 -9.31 -27.29 -3.94
CA GLU A 78 -9.35 -26.74 -5.30
C GLU A 78 -8.44 -25.53 -5.47
N LEU A 79 -8.46 -24.60 -4.49
CA LEU A 79 -7.57 -23.44 -4.47
C LEU A 79 -6.10 -23.87 -4.45
N GLU A 80 -5.75 -24.75 -3.51
CA GLU A 80 -4.39 -25.26 -3.31
C GLU A 80 -3.89 -26.00 -4.55
N LYS A 81 -4.69 -26.92 -5.08
CA LYS A 81 -4.35 -27.62 -6.32
C LYS A 81 -4.12 -26.63 -7.46
N SER A 82 -5.00 -25.65 -7.65
CA SER A 82 -4.85 -24.68 -8.73
C SER A 82 -3.61 -23.80 -8.59
N ILE A 83 -3.24 -23.38 -7.37
CA ILE A 83 -2.04 -22.57 -7.13
C ILE A 83 -0.79 -23.41 -7.39
N LYS A 84 -0.75 -24.65 -6.91
CA LYS A 84 0.38 -25.57 -7.12
C LYS A 84 0.57 -25.95 -8.58
N ASP A 85 -0.52 -26.26 -9.29
CA ASP A 85 -0.48 -26.71 -10.68
C ASP A 85 -0.09 -25.57 -11.62
N LYS A 86 -0.63 -24.36 -11.40
CA LYS A 86 -0.39 -23.20 -12.28
C LYS A 86 0.83 -22.37 -11.91
N CYS A 87 1.30 -22.47 -10.66
CA CYS A 87 2.46 -21.75 -10.11
C CYS A 87 2.49 -20.25 -10.51
N PRO A 88 1.46 -19.46 -10.18
CA PRO A 88 1.33 -18.09 -10.70
C PRO A 88 2.41 -17.15 -10.14
N LEU A 89 2.96 -16.28 -10.99
CA LEU A 89 3.91 -15.22 -10.61
C LEU A 89 3.27 -14.17 -9.69
N LYS A 90 1.97 -13.94 -9.84
CA LYS A 90 1.17 -13.04 -9.01
C LYS A 90 -0.23 -13.59 -8.84
N ILE A 91 -0.77 -13.48 -7.63
CA ILE A 91 -2.16 -13.75 -7.32
C ILE A 91 -2.82 -12.43 -6.93
N ASP A 92 -3.89 -12.07 -7.60
CA ASP A 92 -4.75 -10.94 -7.24
C ASP A 92 -6.12 -11.45 -6.79
N ILE A 93 -6.69 -10.80 -5.77
CA ILE A 93 -8.01 -11.09 -5.22
C ILE A 93 -8.97 -10.00 -5.68
N GLY A 94 -10.07 -10.41 -6.29
CA GLY A 94 -11.16 -9.56 -6.76
C GLY A 94 -12.40 -9.65 -5.85
N PRO A 95 -13.57 -9.18 -6.28
CA PRO A 95 -14.80 -9.21 -5.48
C PRO A 95 -15.43 -10.61 -5.40
N VAL A 96 -16.40 -10.74 -4.49
CA VAL A 96 -17.48 -11.73 -4.56
C VAL A 96 -18.53 -11.25 -5.56
N TYR A 97 -18.86 -12.08 -6.53
CA TYR A 97 -19.87 -11.81 -7.54
C TYR A 97 -21.25 -12.41 -7.16
N SER A 98 -22.26 -12.08 -7.96
CA SER A 98 -23.61 -12.66 -7.93
C SER A 98 -23.64 -14.13 -8.32
N ILE A 99 -22.71 -14.57 -9.18
CA ILE A 99 -22.56 -15.93 -9.68
C ILE A 99 -21.08 -16.32 -9.73
N ASP A 100 -20.82 -17.61 -9.94
CA ASP A 100 -19.47 -18.17 -10.10
C ASP A 100 -18.69 -17.52 -11.28
N PRO A 101 -17.58 -16.79 -11.02
CA PRO A 101 -16.78 -16.13 -12.05
C PRO A 101 -16.28 -17.03 -13.19
N ALA A 102 -15.90 -18.27 -12.88
CA ALA A 102 -15.43 -19.22 -13.89
C ALA A 102 -16.55 -19.62 -14.85
N LYS A 103 -17.81 -19.61 -14.38
CA LYS A 103 -19.00 -19.97 -15.16
C LYS A 103 -19.73 -18.78 -15.78
N ARG A 104 -19.23 -17.55 -15.62
CA ARG A 104 -19.89 -16.31 -16.09
C ARG A 104 -20.39 -16.34 -17.54
N LYS A 105 -19.71 -17.07 -18.43
CA LYS A 105 -20.08 -17.18 -19.86
C LYS A 105 -21.36 -17.99 -20.10
N ALA A 106 -21.78 -18.80 -19.15
CA ALA A 106 -23.00 -19.60 -19.22
C ALA A 106 -24.27 -18.79 -18.86
N TYR A 107 -24.12 -17.55 -18.41
CA TYR A 107 -25.21 -16.69 -17.96
C TYR A 107 -25.34 -15.46 -18.84
N ALA A 108 -26.52 -14.82 -18.82
CA ALA A 108 -26.74 -13.57 -19.51
C ALA A 108 -25.79 -12.48 -18.98
N ALA A 109 -25.32 -11.59 -19.87
CA ALA A 109 -24.31 -10.58 -19.54
C ALA A 109 -24.68 -9.71 -18.31
N ASN A 110 -25.96 -9.40 -18.13
CA ASN A 110 -26.45 -8.57 -17.03
C ASN A 110 -26.59 -9.30 -15.68
N SER A 111 -26.36 -10.62 -15.65
CA SER A 111 -26.49 -11.43 -14.43
C SER A 111 -25.20 -11.53 -13.63
N PHE A 112 -24.05 -11.10 -14.19
CA PHE A 112 -22.74 -11.17 -13.56
C PHE A 112 -22.34 -9.80 -13.00
N THR A 113 -22.55 -9.59 -11.71
CA THR A 113 -22.27 -8.31 -11.03
C THR A 113 -21.45 -8.52 -9.76
N PRO A 114 -20.50 -7.62 -9.46
CA PRO A 114 -19.78 -7.63 -8.19
C PRO A 114 -20.70 -7.20 -7.05
N VAL A 115 -20.67 -7.91 -5.92
CA VAL A 115 -21.60 -7.73 -4.79
C VAL A 115 -20.87 -7.28 -3.53
N GLU A 116 -19.72 -7.88 -3.23
CA GLU A 116 -18.90 -7.52 -2.07
C GLU A 116 -17.42 -7.50 -2.44
N ARG A 117 -16.69 -6.54 -1.88
CA ARG A 117 -15.22 -6.53 -1.88
C ARG A 117 -14.75 -5.74 -0.69
N GLU A 118 -13.75 -6.25 -0.01
CA GLU A 118 -12.96 -5.54 0.99
C GLU A 118 -12.67 -4.11 0.50
N LEU A 119 -12.90 -3.13 1.37
CA LEU A 119 -12.39 -1.79 1.12
C LEU A 119 -10.87 -1.89 1.21
N ALA A 120 -10.18 -1.49 0.14
CA ALA A 120 -8.75 -1.62 0.06
C ALA A 120 -8.08 -0.32 -0.34
N PHE A 121 -6.87 -0.09 0.19
CA PHE A 121 -6.02 1.04 -0.15
C PHE A 121 -4.67 0.51 -0.65
N ASP A 122 -4.17 1.07 -1.75
CA ASP A 122 -2.82 0.84 -2.24
C ASP A 122 -2.03 2.15 -2.17
N ILE A 123 -0.90 2.10 -1.49
CA ILE A 123 -0.05 3.25 -1.16
C ILE A 123 1.38 2.89 -1.55
N ILE A 124 1.94 3.60 -2.53
CA ILE A 124 3.29 3.35 -3.04
C ILE A 124 4.16 4.61 -2.92
N THR A 125 5.46 4.43 -2.67
CA THR A 125 6.40 5.54 -2.47
C THR A 125 6.53 6.47 -3.68
N MET A 126 6.34 5.96 -4.90
CA MET A 126 6.38 6.77 -6.12
C MET A 126 5.22 7.78 -6.22
N MET A 127 4.17 7.65 -5.39
CA MET A 127 3.13 8.67 -5.35
C MET A 127 3.66 9.97 -4.77
N TYR A 128 4.75 9.93 -3.99
CA TYR A 128 5.37 11.09 -3.36
C TYR A 128 6.41 11.70 -4.31
N ASP A 129 6.50 13.02 -4.34
CA ASP A 129 7.45 13.77 -5.19
C ASP A 129 8.88 13.74 -4.60
N ILE A 130 9.38 12.55 -4.28
CA ILE A 130 10.73 12.32 -3.78
C ILE A 130 11.53 11.53 -4.81
N ALA A 131 12.82 11.85 -4.96
CA ALA A 131 13.72 11.12 -5.84
C ALA A 131 14.03 9.76 -5.21
N VAL A 132 13.09 8.81 -5.32
CA VAL A 132 13.30 7.43 -4.85
C VAL A 132 13.98 6.64 -5.97
N GLN A 133 14.97 5.86 -5.58
CA GLN A 133 15.52 4.81 -6.42
C GLN A 133 14.44 3.75 -6.75
N GLU A 134 14.75 2.81 -7.63
CA GLU A 134 13.82 1.76 -8.05
C GLU A 134 13.32 0.83 -6.91
N LEU A 135 14.04 0.81 -5.79
CA LEU A 135 13.74 0.07 -4.58
C LEU A 135 13.50 1.03 -3.41
N VAL A 136 12.70 0.57 -2.45
CA VAL A 136 12.47 1.32 -1.21
C VAL A 136 13.71 1.25 -0.31
N CYS A 137 14.03 2.35 0.37
CA CYS A 137 15.13 2.43 1.34
C CYS A 137 14.60 2.84 2.72
N LEU A 138 15.45 2.70 3.73
CA LEU A 138 15.13 3.06 5.11
C LEU A 138 14.89 4.56 5.31
N ASP A 139 15.41 5.41 4.41
CA ASP A 139 15.19 6.85 4.49
C ASP A 139 13.78 7.26 4.04
N CYS A 140 13.18 6.53 3.09
CA CYS A 140 11.85 6.86 2.55
C CYS A 140 10.72 6.01 3.14
N TRP A 141 11.03 4.85 3.74
CA TRP A 141 10.05 3.98 4.41
C TRP A 141 9.21 4.68 5.49
N PRO A 142 9.71 5.68 6.25
CA PRO A 142 8.88 6.42 7.20
C PRO A 142 7.60 7.01 6.59
N LEU A 143 7.54 7.27 5.27
CA LEU A 143 6.29 7.69 4.60
C LEU A 143 5.22 6.59 4.61
N MET A 144 5.61 5.32 4.53
CA MET A 144 4.69 4.19 4.68
C MET A 144 4.24 4.04 6.13
N THR A 145 5.14 4.22 7.09
CA THR A 145 4.79 4.25 8.53
C THR A 145 3.76 5.35 8.81
N ILE A 146 3.98 6.57 8.31
CA ILE A 146 3.01 7.66 8.42
C ILE A 146 1.67 7.27 7.77
N ALA A 147 1.70 6.64 6.60
CA ALA A 147 0.49 6.21 5.92
C ALA A 147 -0.30 5.16 6.67
N ILE A 148 0.37 4.16 7.24
CA ILE A 148 -0.27 3.17 8.10
C ILE A 148 -0.91 3.89 9.30
N LYS A 149 -0.15 4.71 10.05
CA LYS A 149 -0.68 5.38 11.25
C LYS A 149 -1.86 6.30 10.95
N VAL A 150 -1.78 7.14 9.92
CA VAL A 150 -2.84 8.09 9.58
C VAL A 150 -4.12 7.37 9.11
N ILE A 151 -3.98 6.40 8.21
CA ILE A 151 -5.14 5.71 7.64
C ILE A 151 -5.75 4.76 8.68
N ASP A 152 -4.94 3.99 9.41
CA ASP A 152 -5.42 3.03 10.42
C ASP A 152 -6.16 3.74 11.56
N THR A 153 -5.60 4.84 12.08
CA THR A 153 -6.25 5.67 13.12
C THR A 153 -7.62 6.13 12.66
N ALA A 154 -7.74 6.74 11.48
CA ALA A 154 -9.01 7.22 10.97
C ALA A 154 -10.01 6.06 10.69
N LEU A 155 -9.54 4.92 10.16
CA LEU A 155 -10.41 3.74 9.96
C LEU A 155 -10.98 3.22 11.29
N ARG A 156 -10.20 3.24 12.37
CA ARG A 156 -10.63 2.80 13.70
C ARG A 156 -11.47 3.86 14.42
N ASP A 157 -10.96 5.07 14.54
CA ASP A 157 -11.55 6.11 15.39
C ASP A 157 -12.75 6.79 14.72
N ASP A 158 -12.62 7.15 13.44
CA ASP A 158 -13.67 7.90 12.73
C ASP A 158 -14.75 6.96 12.18
N PHE A 159 -14.34 5.79 11.69
CA PHE A 159 -15.26 4.85 11.06
C PHE A 159 -15.66 3.69 11.97
N GLY A 160 -14.88 3.33 13.00
CA GLY A 160 -15.17 2.21 13.91
C GLY A 160 -14.82 0.83 13.36
N PHE A 161 -13.94 0.73 12.36
CA PHE A 161 -13.57 -0.56 11.77
C PHE A 161 -12.63 -1.35 12.67
N ASN A 162 -12.81 -2.67 12.72
CA ASN A 162 -12.06 -3.53 13.64
C ASN A 162 -11.13 -4.51 12.92
N HIS A 163 -11.52 -4.96 11.72
CA HIS A 163 -10.84 -6.01 10.98
C HIS A 163 -10.02 -5.39 9.85
N ILE A 164 -8.85 -4.89 10.18
CA ILE A 164 -7.94 -4.21 9.25
C ILE A 164 -6.66 -5.04 9.12
N LEU A 165 -6.25 -5.33 7.88
CA LEU A 165 -5.03 -6.06 7.57
C LEU A 165 -4.11 -5.19 6.69
N TRP A 166 -2.97 -4.78 7.25
CA TRP A 166 -1.90 -4.12 6.52
C TRP A 166 -0.91 -5.14 5.98
N VAL A 167 -0.43 -4.93 4.76
CA VAL A 167 0.43 -5.88 4.05
C VAL A 167 1.49 -5.14 3.27
N TYR A 168 2.74 -5.56 3.39
CA TYR A 168 3.80 -5.10 2.51
C TYR A 168 3.57 -5.57 1.07
N SER A 169 3.66 -4.66 0.10
CA SER A 169 3.49 -4.96 -1.33
C SER A 169 4.55 -5.90 -1.95
N GLY A 170 5.64 -6.14 -1.21
CA GLY A 170 6.82 -6.87 -1.66
C GLY A 170 7.89 -6.02 -2.35
N ARG A 171 7.63 -4.71 -2.55
CA ARG A 171 8.64 -3.81 -3.16
C ARG A 171 8.72 -2.42 -2.52
N ARG A 172 7.68 -1.60 -2.63
CA ARG A 172 7.80 -0.14 -2.39
C ARG A 172 6.51 0.52 -1.91
N GLY A 173 5.71 -0.23 -1.17
CA GLY A 173 4.41 0.22 -0.76
C GLY A 173 3.73 -0.76 0.16
N VAL A 174 2.53 -0.39 0.58
CA VAL A 174 1.70 -1.15 1.49
C VAL A 174 0.27 -1.21 0.96
N HIS A 175 -0.40 -2.31 1.24
CA HIS A 175 -1.82 -2.51 1.00
C HIS A 175 -2.55 -2.56 2.34
N CYS A 176 -3.72 -1.94 2.41
CA CYS A 176 -4.64 -2.07 3.54
C CYS A 176 -5.90 -2.79 3.07
N TRP A 177 -6.36 -3.78 3.83
CA TRP A 177 -7.60 -4.52 3.59
C TRP A 177 -8.54 -4.34 4.79
N VAL A 178 -9.65 -3.62 4.62
CA VAL A 178 -10.68 -3.45 5.63
C VAL A 178 -11.78 -4.47 5.39
N CYS A 179 -11.88 -5.41 6.32
CA CYS A 179 -12.58 -6.68 6.15
C CYS A 179 -13.94 -6.71 6.87
N ASP A 180 -14.30 -5.68 7.64
CA ASP A 180 -15.62 -5.53 8.26
C ASP A 180 -16.75 -5.69 7.25
N GLY A 181 -17.83 -6.37 7.63
CA GLY A 181 -18.97 -6.62 6.72
C GLY A 181 -19.56 -5.34 6.09
N ARG A 182 -19.58 -4.23 6.83
CA ARG A 182 -20.05 -2.93 6.33
C ARG A 182 -19.05 -2.22 5.42
N ALA A 183 -17.75 -2.52 5.52
CA ALA A 183 -16.73 -1.99 4.62
C ALA A 183 -16.82 -2.66 3.24
N ARG A 184 -17.26 -3.92 3.18
CA ARG A 184 -17.26 -4.71 1.94
C ARG A 184 -18.24 -4.24 0.85
N ARG A 185 -19.08 -3.25 1.14
CA ARG A 185 -20.13 -2.74 0.23
C ARG A 185 -20.09 -1.23 0.02
N LYS A 186 -19.23 -0.50 0.75
CA LYS A 186 -19.22 0.96 0.74
C LYS A 186 -17.79 1.48 0.65
N SER A 187 -17.56 2.37 -0.32
CA SER A 187 -16.30 3.11 -0.38
C SER A 187 -16.39 4.38 0.47
N ILE A 188 -15.30 4.66 1.18
CA ILE A 188 -15.09 5.91 1.95
C ILE A 188 -13.82 6.64 1.51
N CYS A 189 -13.23 6.24 0.39
CA CYS A 189 -11.93 6.72 -0.05
C CYS A 189 -11.86 8.24 -0.25
N ASP A 190 -12.97 8.89 -0.62
CA ASP A 190 -13.01 10.35 -0.80
C ASP A 190 -12.83 11.11 0.52
N TYR A 191 -13.10 10.49 1.68
CA TYR A 191 -12.77 11.04 3.00
C TYR A 191 -11.26 11.26 3.16
N PHE A 192 -10.48 10.29 2.68
CA PHE A 192 -9.02 10.32 2.74
C PHE A 192 -8.39 11.15 1.61
N ARG A 193 -9.19 11.68 0.68
CA ARG A 193 -8.71 12.43 -0.49
C ARG A 193 -8.38 13.89 -0.16
N VAL A 194 -7.29 14.07 0.57
CA VAL A 194 -6.72 15.37 0.96
C VAL A 194 -5.85 15.95 -0.15
N TYR A 195 -5.07 15.10 -0.83
CA TYR A 195 -4.28 15.48 -1.99
C TYR A 195 -5.15 15.53 -3.25
N ARG A 196 -5.21 16.68 -3.94
CA ARG A 196 -6.09 16.91 -5.11
C ARG A 196 -5.39 17.47 -6.34
N GLY A 197 -4.17 18.01 -6.21
CA GLY A 197 -3.42 18.56 -7.35
C GLY A 197 -2.63 17.51 -8.14
N ASN A 198 -2.13 17.90 -9.31
CA ASN A 198 -1.24 17.10 -10.16
C ASN A 198 0.14 17.77 -10.31
N GLU A 199 1.02 17.23 -11.16
CA GLU A 199 2.36 17.78 -11.42
C GLU A 199 2.35 19.24 -11.90
N ASN A 200 1.27 19.66 -12.58
CA ASN A 200 1.09 21.02 -13.08
C ASN A 200 0.45 21.96 -12.03
N SER A 201 0.14 21.46 -10.84
CA SER A 201 -0.55 22.24 -9.80
C SER A 201 0.45 22.87 -8.82
N ASN A 202 0.44 24.21 -8.74
CA ASN A 202 1.24 24.95 -7.75
C ASN A 202 0.84 24.64 -6.29
N LYS A 203 -0.41 24.23 -6.05
CA LYS A 203 -0.93 23.82 -4.75
C LYS A 203 -1.62 22.46 -4.87
N LYS A 204 -1.07 21.47 -4.17
CA LYS A 204 -1.50 20.06 -4.28
C LYS A 204 -2.41 19.59 -3.14
N VAL A 205 -2.37 20.27 -1.99
CA VAL A 205 -3.25 20.08 -0.83
C VAL A 205 -3.96 21.39 -0.51
N SER A 206 -5.26 21.34 -0.27
CA SER A 206 -6.05 22.49 0.21
C SER A 206 -7.04 22.02 1.27
N LEU A 207 -6.79 22.40 2.53
CA LEU A 207 -7.60 21.98 3.67
C LEU A 207 -8.86 22.84 3.77
N THR A 208 -10.03 22.29 3.41
CA THR A 208 -11.31 23.02 3.45
C THR A 208 -11.85 23.22 4.88
N GLY A 209 -12.33 24.43 5.16
CA GLY A 209 -13.03 24.98 6.33
C GLY A 209 -13.64 26.33 5.90
N PRO A 210 -14.27 27.16 6.77
CA PRO A 210 -14.88 28.43 6.34
C PRO A 210 -13.91 29.23 5.45
N ALA A 211 -14.44 29.59 4.28
CA ALA A 211 -13.75 29.81 3.01
C ALA A 211 -12.52 30.72 3.04
N PHE A 212 -11.55 30.44 2.15
CA PHE A 212 -11.01 31.48 1.25
C PHE A 212 -10.61 30.93 -0.13
N HIS A 213 -10.90 31.74 -1.14
CA HIS A 213 -10.66 31.59 -2.57
C HIS A 213 -9.20 31.96 -2.96
N PRO A 214 -8.63 31.41 -4.07
CA PRO A 214 -7.18 31.34 -4.33
C PRO A 214 -6.40 32.61 -4.69
N PHE A 215 -6.89 33.84 -4.43
CA PHE A 215 -6.23 35.05 -4.99
C PHE A 215 -5.57 35.98 -3.96
N LEU A 216 -5.71 35.74 -2.66
CA LEU A 216 -5.13 36.60 -1.61
C LEU A 216 -3.87 36.07 -0.92
N VAL A 217 -3.19 35.06 -1.49
CA VAL A 217 -2.00 34.49 -0.82
C VAL A 217 -0.75 34.37 -1.71
N LEU A 218 -0.84 34.61 -3.03
CA LEU A 218 0.36 34.58 -3.88
C LEU A 218 1.35 35.68 -3.52
N ASP A 219 0.90 36.93 -3.32
CA ASP A 219 1.79 38.03 -2.99
C ASP A 219 2.41 37.89 -1.58
N THR A 220 1.65 37.34 -0.62
CA THR A 220 2.19 37.11 0.72
C THR A 220 3.15 35.91 0.76
N TYR A 221 2.84 34.82 0.07
CA TYR A 221 3.80 33.72 -0.09
C TYR A 221 5.02 34.14 -0.91
N ALA A 222 4.86 34.96 -1.94
CA ALA A 222 5.97 35.50 -2.73
C ALA A 222 6.86 36.42 -1.90
N ALA A 223 6.27 37.28 -1.05
CA ALA A 223 7.02 38.12 -0.12
C ALA A 223 7.77 37.30 0.93
N ILE A 224 7.11 36.30 1.54
CA ILE A 224 7.75 35.38 2.50
C ILE A 224 8.86 34.56 1.81
N ALA A 225 8.61 34.08 0.59
CA ALA A 225 9.60 33.34 -0.18
C ALA A 225 10.80 34.22 -0.56
N ALA A 226 10.58 35.48 -0.95
CA ALA A 226 11.64 36.43 -1.23
C ALA A 226 12.47 36.76 0.02
N GLU A 227 11.83 36.97 1.18
CA GLU A 227 12.51 37.20 2.45
C GLU A 227 13.35 35.98 2.87
N LEU A 228 12.80 34.77 2.73
CA LEU A 228 13.54 33.53 3.02
C LEU A 228 14.70 33.32 2.06
N ARG A 229 14.52 33.58 0.75
CA ARG A 229 15.60 33.47 -0.25
C ARG A 229 16.75 34.41 0.07
N SER A 230 16.47 35.68 0.36
CA SER A 230 17.49 36.64 0.78
C SER A 230 18.22 36.15 2.04
N LYS A 231 17.50 35.73 3.09
CA LYS A 231 18.12 35.18 4.31
C LYS A 231 18.97 33.93 4.06
N TRP A 232 18.61 33.10 3.10
CA TRP A 232 19.34 31.85 2.81
C TRP A 232 20.51 32.05 1.85
N GLU A 233 20.46 33.05 0.97
CA GLU A 233 21.57 33.45 0.11
C GLU A 233 22.68 34.11 0.93
N ASP A 234 22.32 34.98 1.88
CA ASP A 234 23.27 35.68 2.75
C ASP A 234 23.97 34.73 3.75
N ASN A 235 23.31 33.63 4.14
CA ASN A 235 23.78 32.72 5.18
C ASN A 235 24.62 31.53 4.65
N ARG A 236 25.01 31.54 3.36
CA ARG A 236 25.88 30.50 2.75
C ARG A 236 27.27 30.35 3.39
N ARG A 237 27.65 31.26 4.30
CA ARG A 237 28.96 31.32 4.96
C ARG A 237 28.95 30.95 6.45
N SER A 238 27.79 30.64 7.03
CA SER A 238 27.69 30.30 8.46
C SER A 238 28.03 28.83 8.71
N SER A 239 29.14 28.58 9.41
CA SER A 239 29.61 27.26 9.85
C SER A 239 28.87 26.78 11.10
N THR A 240 27.54 26.73 11.07
CA THR A 240 26.76 26.14 12.17
C THR A 240 26.79 24.61 12.06
N SER A 241 26.96 23.90 13.19
CA SER A 241 26.93 22.43 13.22
C SER A 241 25.52 21.84 13.02
N GLU A 242 24.49 22.69 13.01
CA GLU A 242 23.09 22.28 12.84
C GLU A 242 22.73 22.14 11.36
N ASP A 243 21.94 21.12 11.03
CA ASP A 243 21.48 20.83 9.67
C ASP A 243 20.76 22.05 9.05
N VAL A 244 21.17 22.42 7.84
CA VAL A 244 20.66 23.60 7.13
C VAL A 244 19.14 23.55 6.93
N ASN A 245 18.55 22.38 6.69
CA ASN A 245 17.12 22.23 6.49
C ASN A 245 16.35 22.42 7.80
N VAL A 246 16.92 21.98 8.94
CA VAL A 246 16.34 22.22 10.28
C VAL A 246 16.30 23.72 10.57
N VAL A 247 17.39 24.44 10.30
CA VAL A 247 17.46 25.90 10.47
C VAL A 247 16.45 26.59 9.56
N ARG A 248 16.40 26.23 8.28
CA ARG A 248 15.46 26.79 7.29
C ARG A 248 14.00 26.54 7.68
N TRP A 249 13.67 25.36 8.20
CA TRP A 249 12.34 25.03 8.68
C TRP A 249 11.94 25.86 9.90
N LYS A 250 12.84 26.05 10.87
CA LYS A 250 12.62 26.93 12.03
C LYS A 250 12.33 28.37 11.60
N GLN A 251 13.09 28.89 10.64
CA GLN A 251 12.91 30.24 10.10
C GLN A 251 11.57 30.39 9.37
N LEU A 252 11.21 29.42 8.52
CA LEU A 252 9.91 29.40 7.83
C LEU A 252 8.75 29.41 8.82
N LYS A 253 8.77 28.51 9.83
CA LYS A 253 7.72 28.49 10.87
C LYS A 253 7.61 29.81 11.60
N SER A 254 8.74 30.41 12.01
CA SER A 254 8.76 31.69 12.71
C SER A 254 8.14 32.82 11.88
N LEU A 255 8.46 32.90 10.58
CA LEU A 255 7.89 33.90 9.69
C LEU A 255 6.39 33.70 9.46
N LEU A 256 5.95 32.46 9.21
CA LEU A 256 4.54 32.12 9.03
C LEU A 256 3.71 32.40 10.30
N GLN A 257 4.32 32.25 11.48
CA GLN A 257 3.68 32.51 12.77
C GLN A 257 3.82 33.97 13.24
N SER A 258 4.61 34.79 12.54
CA SER A 258 4.87 36.18 12.93
C SER A 258 3.62 37.06 12.76
N ALA A 259 3.47 38.03 13.67
CA ALA A 259 2.30 38.93 13.69
C ALA A 259 2.16 39.82 12.43
N LYS A 260 3.19 39.92 11.59
CA LYS A 260 3.19 40.67 10.33
C LYS A 260 2.32 40.05 9.23
N HIS A 261 2.02 38.75 9.32
CA HIS A 261 1.35 38.00 8.24
C HIS A 261 0.07 37.28 8.74
N LYS A 262 -0.76 37.95 9.55
CA LYS A 262 -1.98 37.40 10.19
C LYS A 262 -3.17 37.15 9.24
N GLY A 263 -2.94 36.67 8.02
CA GLY A 263 -4.02 36.12 7.19
C GLY A 263 -4.44 34.75 7.70
N GLN A 264 -5.75 34.46 7.77
CA GLN A 264 -6.25 33.13 8.19
C GLN A 264 -5.72 31.99 7.29
N GLY A 265 -5.40 32.29 6.03
CA GLY A 265 -4.77 31.35 5.08
C GLY A 265 -3.29 31.04 5.36
N ILE A 266 -2.58 31.87 6.14
CA ILE A 266 -1.16 31.68 6.48
C ILE A 266 -1.01 30.80 7.73
N ARG A 267 -2.06 30.78 8.58
CA ARG A 267 -2.09 29.95 9.79
C ARG A 267 -2.04 28.45 9.50
N ARG A 268 -2.45 28.01 8.30
CA ARG A 268 -2.47 26.60 7.89
C ARG A 268 -1.33 26.21 6.95
N SER A 269 -0.44 27.15 6.61
CA SER A 269 0.63 26.91 5.62
C SER A 269 1.59 25.82 6.06
N VAL A 270 1.88 25.75 7.37
CA VAL A 270 2.77 24.72 7.92
C VAL A 270 2.14 23.35 7.73
N GLU A 271 0.87 23.19 8.07
CA GLU A 271 0.09 21.96 7.92
C GLU A 271 -0.06 21.56 6.46
N GLU A 272 -0.36 22.52 5.57
CA GLU A 272 -0.46 22.27 4.13
C GLU A 272 0.89 21.80 3.55
N ILE A 273 2.02 22.36 4.00
CA ILE A 273 3.34 21.89 3.59
C ILE A 273 3.57 20.48 4.13
N VAL A 274 3.38 20.24 5.44
CA VAL A 274 3.55 18.90 6.04
C VAL A 274 2.71 17.87 5.28
N PHE A 275 1.43 18.17 5.03
CA PHE A 275 0.53 17.25 4.34
C PHE A 275 0.93 17.05 2.88
N SER A 276 1.43 18.08 2.20
CA SER A 276 1.88 17.95 0.80
C SER A 276 3.01 16.93 0.65
N TYR A 277 3.89 16.83 1.64
CA TYR A 277 5.06 15.94 1.62
C TYR A 277 4.85 14.61 2.34
N THR A 278 3.94 14.54 3.32
CA THR A 278 3.83 13.36 4.22
C THR A 278 2.45 12.73 4.27
N TYR A 279 1.39 13.43 3.85
CA TYR A 279 0.04 12.86 3.91
C TYR A 279 -0.11 11.72 2.90
N PRO A 280 -0.84 10.64 3.26
CA PRO A 280 -0.98 9.48 2.39
C PRO A 280 -1.63 9.81 1.05
N ARG A 281 -0.93 9.45 -0.03
CA ARG A 281 -1.45 9.50 -1.39
C ARG A 281 -1.98 8.12 -1.72
N LEU A 282 -3.26 8.05 -2.14
CA LEU A 282 -3.97 6.80 -2.35
C LEU A 282 -4.20 6.56 -3.84
N ASP A 283 -4.04 5.32 -4.29
CA ASP A 283 -4.63 4.89 -5.56
C ASP A 283 -6.16 4.84 -5.40
N MET A 284 -6.82 5.84 -5.99
CA MET A 284 -8.26 5.98 -5.90
C MET A 284 -9.01 4.91 -6.70
N GLU A 285 -8.42 4.37 -7.76
CA GLU A 285 -9.07 3.34 -8.58
C GLU A 285 -9.19 2.03 -7.79
N VAL A 286 -8.13 1.67 -7.06
CA VAL A 286 -8.11 0.54 -6.13
C VAL A 286 -9.19 0.67 -5.05
N SER A 287 -9.45 1.90 -4.59
CA SER A 287 -10.31 2.16 -3.44
C SER A 287 -11.79 2.39 -3.82
N LYS A 288 -12.06 2.86 -5.05
CA LYS A 288 -13.40 3.20 -5.54
C LYS A 288 -14.13 2.04 -6.19
N HIS A 289 -13.43 1.27 -7.02
CA HIS A 289 -14.08 0.30 -7.88
C HIS A 289 -14.25 -1.06 -7.18
N ILE A 290 -15.49 -1.50 -7.03
CA ILE A 290 -15.81 -2.78 -6.36
C ILE A 290 -15.26 -3.99 -7.13
N ASN A 291 -15.03 -3.88 -8.43
CA ASN A 291 -14.45 -4.94 -9.27
C ASN A 291 -12.91 -4.87 -9.38
N HIS A 292 -12.26 -3.98 -8.63
CA HIS A 292 -10.82 -3.86 -8.64
C HIS A 292 -10.16 -5.08 -7.99
N LEU A 293 -9.05 -5.53 -8.58
CA LEU A 293 -8.22 -6.63 -8.12
C LEU A 293 -7.01 -6.09 -7.36
N LEU A 294 -6.67 -6.67 -6.22
CA LEU A 294 -5.48 -6.28 -5.47
C LEU A 294 -4.65 -7.51 -5.09
N LYS A 295 -3.32 -7.35 -5.08
CA LYS A 295 -2.40 -8.46 -4.85
C LYS A 295 -2.67 -9.12 -3.50
N ALA A 296 -2.79 -10.44 -3.52
CA ALA A 296 -3.02 -11.23 -2.32
C ALA A 296 -1.87 -11.08 -1.31
N PRO A 297 -2.14 -11.09 0.01
CA PRO A 297 -1.12 -11.29 1.01
C PRO A 297 -0.38 -12.60 0.79
N PHE A 298 0.86 -12.68 1.26
CA PHE A 298 1.77 -13.82 1.10
C PHE A 298 2.14 -14.17 -0.34
N CYS A 299 1.75 -13.37 -1.34
CA CYS A 299 2.34 -13.44 -2.67
C CYS A 299 3.84 -13.14 -2.65
N VAL A 300 4.56 -13.64 -3.64
CA VAL A 300 5.95 -13.24 -3.90
C VAL A 300 5.96 -12.10 -4.91
N HIS A 301 6.77 -11.07 -4.68
CA HIS A 301 6.98 -10.04 -5.68
C HIS A 301 8.03 -10.50 -6.71
N PRO A 302 7.69 -10.62 -8.02
CA PRO A 302 8.54 -11.31 -8.99
C PRO A 302 9.88 -10.63 -9.25
N LYS A 303 9.98 -9.30 -9.08
CA LYS A 303 11.27 -8.59 -9.27
C LYS A 303 12.19 -8.58 -8.06
N THR A 304 11.68 -8.85 -6.86
CA THR A 304 12.44 -8.71 -5.60
C THR A 304 12.56 -10.03 -4.85
N GLY A 305 11.79 -11.05 -5.26
CA GLY A 305 11.68 -12.32 -4.55
C GLY A 305 11.03 -12.20 -3.16
N ARG A 306 10.69 -11.00 -2.68
CA ARG A 306 10.17 -10.75 -1.32
C ARG A 306 8.73 -11.23 -1.16
N VAL A 307 8.43 -11.82 -0.01
CA VAL A 307 7.08 -12.22 0.38
C VAL A 307 6.29 -10.99 0.84
N CYS A 308 5.03 -10.89 0.40
CA CYS A 308 4.10 -9.82 0.77
C CYS A 308 3.53 -10.10 2.17
N VAL A 309 4.32 -9.84 3.21
CA VAL A 309 4.00 -10.17 4.60
C VAL A 309 3.04 -9.14 5.24
N PRO A 310 2.17 -9.55 6.18
CA PRO A 310 1.43 -8.62 7.01
C PRO A 310 2.34 -7.68 7.81
N ILE A 311 1.84 -6.48 8.09
CA ILE A 311 2.48 -5.47 8.94
C ILE A 311 1.56 -5.23 10.13
N ASP A 312 2.13 -5.24 11.34
CA ASP A 312 1.41 -4.83 12.53
C ASP A 312 1.31 -3.29 12.56
N PRO A 313 0.10 -2.70 12.51
CA PRO A 313 -0.05 -1.24 12.54
C PRO A 313 0.44 -0.61 13.84
N ASP A 314 0.39 -1.32 14.99
CA ASP A 314 0.78 -0.78 16.29
C ASP A 314 2.31 -0.65 16.43
N HIS A 315 3.05 -1.46 15.67
CA HIS A 315 4.52 -1.50 15.65
C HIS A 315 5.09 -1.25 14.24
N CYS A 316 4.37 -0.52 13.39
CA CYS A 316 4.73 -0.37 11.97
C CYS A 316 6.02 0.45 11.72
N GLU A 317 6.50 1.18 12.72
CA GLU A 317 7.82 1.84 12.73
C GLU A 317 9.00 0.86 12.81
N GLU A 318 8.78 -0.35 13.32
CA GLU A 318 9.82 -1.38 13.45
C GLU A 318 9.96 -2.20 12.16
N PHE A 319 9.04 -2.04 11.20
CA PHE A 319 9.05 -2.80 9.97
C PHE A 319 10.19 -2.36 9.05
N ASP A 320 11.13 -3.27 8.82
CA ASP A 320 12.22 -3.09 7.86
C ASP A 320 11.89 -3.77 6.51
N PRO A 321 11.58 -3.01 5.44
CA PRO A 321 11.25 -3.57 4.12
C PRO A 321 12.43 -4.26 3.42
N THR A 322 13.66 -4.06 3.90
CA THR A 322 14.89 -4.65 3.37
C THR A 322 15.18 -6.02 3.97
N ALA A 323 14.71 -6.27 5.21
CA ALA A 323 14.87 -7.53 5.93
C ALA A 323 13.74 -8.55 5.67
N VAL A 324 12.74 -8.18 4.86
CA VAL A 324 11.60 -9.06 4.53
C VAL A 324 12.09 -10.34 3.84
N PRO A 325 11.62 -11.53 4.26
CA PRO A 325 12.03 -12.79 3.66
C PRO A 325 11.79 -12.84 2.14
N THR A 326 12.80 -13.32 1.42
CA THR A 326 12.71 -13.66 0.00
C THR A 326 12.48 -15.16 -0.20
N LEU A 327 12.02 -15.56 -1.38
CA LEU A 327 11.93 -16.97 -1.78
C LEU A 327 13.21 -17.75 -1.49
N TYR A 328 14.37 -17.16 -1.80
CA TYR A 328 15.67 -17.77 -1.53
C TYR A 328 15.88 -18.00 -0.03
N THR A 329 15.76 -16.95 0.79
CA THR A 329 15.97 -17.07 2.24
C THR A 329 15.02 -18.06 2.91
N VAL A 330 13.77 -18.10 2.44
CA VAL A 330 12.75 -19.02 2.93
C VAL A 330 13.05 -20.46 2.50
N SER A 331 13.59 -20.67 1.30
CA SER A 331 13.99 -22.00 0.84
C SER A 331 15.14 -22.57 1.66
N LEU A 332 16.08 -21.73 2.11
CA LEU A 332 17.22 -22.11 2.94
C LEU A 332 16.82 -22.58 4.35
N LEU A 333 15.70 -22.11 4.89
CA LEU A 333 15.22 -22.53 6.20
C LEU A 333 14.72 -23.99 6.23
N LEU A 334 14.51 -24.59 5.05
CA LEU A 334 13.81 -25.87 4.89
C LEU A 334 14.62 -26.92 4.14
N THR A 335 15.78 -26.56 3.60
CA THR A 335 16.79 -27.53 3.19
C THR A 335 17.45 -28.12 4.44
N PRO A 336 17.43 -29.46 4.63
CA PRO A 336 18.15 -30.07 5.73
C PRO A 336 19.63 -29.69 5.60
N ARG A 337 20.23 -29.12 6.66
CA ARG A 337 21.68 -29.01 6.71
C ARG A 337 22.24 -30.43 6.71
N SER A 338 22.83 -30.84 5.60
CA SER A 338 23.66 -32.03 5.56
C SER A 338 24.84 -31.79 6.50
N HIS A 339 24.81 -32.45 7.66
CA HIS A 339 25.92 -32.51 8.60
C HIS A 339 26.99 -33.47 8.11
#